data_AF-I0YZF8-F1
#
_entry.id   AF-I0YZF8-F1
#
_cell.length_a   1.000
_cell.length_b   1.000
_cell.length_c   1.000
_cell.angle_alpha   90.00
_cell.angle_beta   90.00
_cell.angle_gamma   90.00
#
_symmetry.space_group_name_H-M   'P 1'
#
loop_
_entity.id
_entity.type
_entity.pdbx_description
1 polymer ?
#
loop_
_entity_poly.entity_id
_entity_poly.type
_entity_poly.pdbx_seq_one_letter_code
_entity_poly.pdbx_strand_id
1 'polypeptide(L)'
;MPKKSKKSKSKRTTLKQKYKVIKKVKEHHKKKAKLLKKSGRKEKAPKDPGIPSQWPFKQELVKEIEWEKQRALDEKKRKKEERRLLQAKKSTYRVLTIKSAIFCILGVADVTTETMQAKGSRRAFYKEFVKVVEAADVVIEVLDARDPLSSRCPDVERFVRQAGASKKLILLLNKIDLVPREVAESWLKYLREELPTVAFKCSTQRQASNLGQRRLPAAASADGGFSGSECLGAESLLQLLKNYARASDIKTAISVGVVGLPNVGKSSLINSLKRARVAQTGNTPGVTKSVQQVHLDKTVTLLDSPGIVFSSGGGDAAAALRNCLKVEQLEDPVAAASEVVRRCEAWQLMALYKVPAFESPEALMQQIANARGKLRKGGLPDVEAAARMMLHDWNDGRISYYTLPPKRTDHGHASAAVVGGFSTDFNVDEVRLCLLLTHLMPLRCGY
;
A
#
# COMPACT_ATOMS: atom_id res chain seq x y z
N MET A 1 65.37 37.63 61.99
CA MET A 1 64.42 37.42 60.85
C MET A 1 64.98 36.34 59.92
N PRO A 2 64.26 35.24 59.65
CA PRO A 2 64.81 34.15 58.85
C PRO A 2 64.97 34.62 57.40
N LYS A 3 66.16 34.37 56.83
CA LYS A 3 66.53 34.72 55.45
C LYS A 3 65.60 34.01 54.47
N LYS A 4 64.68 34.75 53.83
CA LYS A 4 63.82 34.21 52.76
C LYS A 4 64.69 33.75 51.59
N SER A 5 64.65 32.44 51.30
CA SER A 5 65.34 31.82 50.17
C SER A 5 64.97 32.50 48.84
N LYS A 6 65.96 33.04 48.12
CA LYS A 6 65.81 33.81 46.87
C LYS A 6 65.45 32.95 45.63
N LYS A 7 65.02 31.70 45.78
CA LYS A 7 64.74 30.78 44.65
C LYS A 7 63.44 29.97 44.80
N SER A 8 62.35 30.55 45.29
CA SER A 8 61.06 29.84 45.21
C SER A 8 60.53 29.88 43.77
N LYS A 9 60.36 28.71 43.15
CA LYS A 9 59.75 28.62 41.81
C LYS A 9 58.30 29.08 41.89
N SER A 10 57.91 29.97 40.99
CA SER A 10 56.53 30.45 40.90
C SER A 10 55.57 29.29 40.62
N LYS A 11 54.48 29.21 41.39
CA LYS A 11 53.37 28.27 41.16
C LYS A 11 52.44 28.73 40.02
N ARG A 12 52.68 29.92 39.46
CA ARG A 12 51.87 30.48 38.36
C ARG A 12 52.21 29.75 37.07
N THR A 13 51.22 29.07 36.49
CA THR A 13 51.36 28.37 35.20
C THR A 13 51.04 29.31 34.05
N THR A 14 51.81 29.21 32.98
CA THR A 14 51.49 29.95 31.74
C THR A 14 50.30 29.30 31.04
N LEU A 15 49.49 30.09 30.33
CA LEU A 15 48.37 29.56 29.53
C LEU A 15 48.83 28.48 28.54
N LYS A 16 50.01 28.68 27.91
CA LYS A 16 50.64 27.70 27.02
C LYS A 16 50.89 26.35 27.70
N GLN A 17 51.40 26.35 28.94
CA GLN A 17 51.59 25.12 29.72
C GLN A 17 50.25 24.48 30.10
N LYS A 18 49.25 25.27 30.52
CA LYS A 18 47.91 24.79 30.85
C LYS A 18 47.27 24.04 29.67
N TYR A 19 47.23 24.66 28.49
CA TYR A 19 46.65 24.02 27.30
C TYR A 19 47.46 22.82 26.81
N LYS A 20 48.80 22.84 26.95
CA LYS A 20 49.67 21.68 26.65
C LYS A 20 49.35 20.49 27.56
N VAL A 21 49.13 20.72 28.86
CA VAL A 21 48.75 19.67 29.81
C VAL A 21 47.37 19.10 29.48
N ILE A 22 46.37 19.96 29.23
CA ILE A 22 45.01 19.52 28.85
C ILE A 22 45.05 18.66 27.57
N LYS A 23 45.80 19.09 26.55
CA LYS A 23 45.98 18.32 25.31
C LYS A 23 46.61 16.95 25.58
N LYS A 24 47.68 16.90 26.37
CA LYS A 24 48.36 15.63 26.75
C LYS A 24 47.43 14.69 27.53
N VAL A 25 46.64 15.20 28.47
CA VAL A 25 45.66 14.41 29.24
C VAL A 25 44.59 13.83 28.31
N LYS A 26 44.07 14.65 27.38
CA LYS A 26 43.08 14.21 26.39
C LYS A 26 43.63 13.13 25.48
N GLU A 27 44.86 13.29 25.00
CA GLU A 27 45.56 12.28 24.19
C GLU A 27 45.80 10.98 24.97
N HIS A 28 46.21 11.08 26.24
CA HIS A 28 46.39 9.93 27.12
C HIS A 28 45.08 9.16 27.34
N HIS A 29 43.97 9.86 27.65
CA HIS A 29 42.65 9.23 27.79
C HIS A 29 42.19 8.56 26.49
N LYS A 30 42.42 9.20 25.34
CA LYS A 30 42.10 8.62 24.03
C LYS A 30 42.92 7.36 23.76
N LYS A 31 44.21 7.34 24.12
CA LYS A 31 45.08 6.16 23.98
C LYS A 31 44.64 5.04 24.93
N LYS A 32 44.33 5.34 26.19
CA LYS A 32 43.83 4.38 27.19
C LYS A 32 42.51 3.73 26.74
N ALA A 33 41.57 4.53 26.23
CA ALA A 33 40.30 4.02 25.70
C ALA A 33 40.48 3.10 24.48
N LYS A 34 41.40 3.42 23.57
CA LYS A 34 41.73 2.55 22.42
C LYS A 34 42.36 1.23 22.87
N LEU A 35 43.26 1.26 23.86
CA LEU A 35 43.89 0.06 24.42
C LEU A 35 42.86 -0.84 25.14
N LEU A 36 41.94 -0.24 25.92
CA LEU A 36 40.83 -0.96 26.59
C LEU A 36 39.86 -1.60 25.58
N LYS A 37 39.57 -0.93 24.45
CA LYS A 37 38.78 -1.54 23.38
C LYS A 37 39.52 -2.69 22.69
N LYS A 38 40.84 -2.58 22.48
CA LYS A 38 41.66 -3.61 21.82
C LYS A 38 41.86 -4.86 22.69
N SER A 39 41.81 -4.72 24.02
CA SER A 39 41.96 -5.85 24.95
C SER A 39 40.71 -6.72 25.09
N GLY A 40 39.57 -6.33 24.49
CA GLY A 40 38.32 -7.10 24.49
C GLY A 40 37.66 -7.32 25.87
N ARG A 41 38.31 -6.88 26.95
CA ARG A 41 37.82 -7.00 28.32
C ARG A 41 36.87 -5.85 28.62
N LYS A 42 35.57 -6.13 28.71
CA LYS A 42 34.60 -5.20 29.34
C LYS A 42 35.06 -4.95 30.78
N GLU A 43 35.08 -3.69 31.23
CA GLU A 43 35.23 -3.37 32.65
C GLU A 43 34.12 -4.10 33.40
N LYS A 44 34.50 -5.04 34.29
CA LYS A 44 33.53 -5.71 35.15
C LYS A 44 32.98 -4.65 36.09
N ALA A 45 31.66 -4.62 36.25
CA ALA A 45 31.04 -3.77 37.26
C ALA A 45 31.76 -4.01 38.61
N PRO A 46 32.05 -2.96 39.38
CA PRO A 46 32.68 -3.12 40.69
C PRO A 46 31.88 -4.13 41.50
N LYS A 47 32.56 -5.13 42.06
CA LYS A 47 31.91 -6.12 42.90
C LYS A 47 31.43 -5.41 44.15
N ASP A 48 30.14 -5.50 44.42
CA ASP A 48 29.55 -5.01 45.65
C ASP A 48 30.21 -5.74 46.83
N PRO A 49 30.81 -5.03 47.81
CA PRO A 49 31.42 -5.64 48.99
C PRO A 49 30.40 -6.40 49.87
N GLY A 50 29.09 -6.21 49.64
CA GLY A 50 28.03 -6.92 50.35
C GLY A 50 27.90 -6.50 51.81
N ILE A 51 27.07 -7.23 52.56
CA ILE A 51 26.77 -6.91 53.97
C ILE A 51 27.92 -7.41 54.87
N PRO A 52 28.61 -6.53 55.62
CA PRO A 52 29.67 -6.92 56.55
C PRO A 52 29.22 -7.95 57.58
N SER A 53 30.10 -8.90 57.95
CA SER A 53 29.78 -10.01 58.85
C SER A 53 29.46 -9.61 60.29
N GLN A 54 30.05 -8.52 60.77
CA GLN A 54 29.92 -8.04 62.15
C GLN A 54 28.67 -7.18 62.39
N TRP A 55 27.81 -7.01 61.37
CA TRP A 55 26.64 -6.16 61.51
C TRP A 55 25.54 -6.85 62.35
N PRO A 56 25.14 -6.31 63.51
CA PRO A 56 24.30 -7.01 64.49
C PRO A 56 22.94 -7.50 63.96
N PHE A 57 22.34 -6.77 63.03
CA PHE A 57 21.00 -7.06 62.50
C PHE A 57 21.01 -7.81 61.16
N LYS A 58 22.16 -8.41 60.78
CA LYS A 58 22.38 -9.03 59.46
C LYS A 58 21.30 -10.03 59.05
N GLN A 59 20.81 -10.82 59.99
CA GLN A 59 19.77 -11.80 59.73
C GLN A 59 18.41 -11.17 59.39
N GLU A 60 18.06 -10.06 60.04
CA GLU A 60 16.81 -9.33 59.79
C GLU A 60 16.84 -8.65 58.42
N LEU A 61 17.94 -7.98 58.09
CA LEU A 61 18.10 -7.32 56.78
C LEU A 61 18.14 -8.32 55.62
N VAL A 62 18.76 -9.50 55.81
CA VAL A 62 18.74 -10.55 54.78
C VAL A 62 17.31 -11.06 54.56
N LYS A 63 16.54 -11.29 55.64
CA LYS A 63 15.12 -11.68 55.54
C LYS A 63 14.28 -10.62 54.84
N GLU A 64 14.52 -9.34 55.13
CA GLU A 64 13.79 -8.23 54.50
C GLU A 64 14.13 -8.11 53.01
N ILE A 65 15.40 -8.25 52.63
CA ILE A 65 15.83 -8.27 51.23
C ILE A 65 15.24 -9.47 50.47
N GLU A 66 15.17 -10.65 51.10
CA GLU A 66 14.54 -11.83 50.52
C GLU A 66 13.04 -11.62 50.32
N TRP A 67 12.35 -11.04 51.31
CA TRP A 67 10.93 -10.69 51.21
C TRP A 67 10.66 -9.69 50.09
N GLU A 68 11.47 -8.63 49.96
CA GLU A 68 11.35 -7.66 48.88
C GLU A 68 11.61 -8.29 47.50
N LYS A 69 12.62 -9.18 47.40
CA LYS A 69 12.89 -9.93 46.16
C LYS A 69 11.72 -10.83 45.78
N GLN A 70 11.11 -11.52 46.75
CA GLN A 70 9.95 -12.37 46.55
C GLN A 70 8.78 -11.54 46.00
N ARG A 71 8.46 -10.42 46.67
CA ARG A 71 7.41 -9.49 46.24
C ARG A 71 7.66 -8.92 44.85
N ALA A 72 8.88 -8.50 44.54
CA ALA A 72 9.23 -7.96 43.23
C ALA A 72 9.14 -9.02 42.12
N LEU A 73 9.48 -10.28 42.44
CA LEU A 73 9.35 -11.41 41.51
C LEU A 73 7.86 -11.72 41.24
N ASP A 74 7.04 -11.74 42.28
CA ASP A 74 5.61 -12.01 42.17
C ASP A 74 4.88 -10.88 41.44
N GLU A 75 5.24 -9.62 41.67
CA GLU A 75 4.71 -8.49 40.91
C GLU A 75 5.11 -8.55 39.43
N LYS A 76 6.35 -8.95 39.13
CA LYS A 76 6.80 -9.17 37.75
C LYS A 76 6.05 -10.32 37.07
N LYS A 77 5.83 -11.44 37.77
CA LYS A 77 5.02 -12.57 37.26
C LYS A 77 3.59 -12.11 36.98
N ARG A 78 2.97 -11.39 37.91
CA ARG A 78 1.61 -10.86 37.76
C ARG A 78 1.49 -9.89 36.59
N LYS A 79 2.43 -8.95 36.43
CA LYS A 79 2.48 -8.04 35.27
C LYS A 79 2.69 -8.77 33.95
N LYS A 80 3.48 -9.86 33.95
CA LYS A 80 3.71 -10.69 32.75
C LYS A 80 2.45 -11.49 32.37
N GLU A 81 1.77 -12.08 33.36
CA GLU A 81 0.50 -12.78 33.16
C GLU A 81 -0.61 -11.84 32.71
N GLU A 82 -0.73 -10.67 33.34
CA GLU A 82 -1.69 -9.64 32.95
C GLU A 82 -1.46 -9.18 31.51
N ARG A 83 -0.20 -8.91 31.10
CA ARG A 83 0.14 -8.62 29.70
C ARG A 83 -0.22 -9.75 28.75
N ARG A 84 0.05 -11.01 29.13
CA ARG A 84 -0.31 -12.20 28.34
C ARG A 84 -1.83 -12.35 28.21
N LEU A 85 -2.57 -12.10 29.29
CA LEU A 85 -4.03 -12.17 29.31
C LEU A 85 -4.66 -11.03 28.50
N LEU A 86 -4.09 -9.82 28.56
CA LEU A 86 -4.52 -8.68 27.76
C LEU A 86 -4.26 -8.92 26.27
N GLN A 87 -3.12 -9.54 25.94
CA GLN A 87 -2.77 -9.93 24.57
C GLN A 87 -3.67 -11.05 24.04
N ALA A 88 -3.98 -12.04 24.89
CA ALA A 88 -4.92 -13.12 24.59
C ALA A 88 -6.35 -12.57 24.41
N LYS A 89 -6.85 -11.72 25.32
CA LYS A 89 -8.15 -11.05 25.21
C LYS A 89 -8.23 -10.18 23.94
N LYS A 90 -7.19 -9.39 23.62
CA LYS A 90 -7.13 -8.64 22.35
C LYS A 90 -7.19 -9.56 21.14
N SER A 91 -6.53 -10.72 21.17
CA SER A 91 -6.61 -11.72 20.10
C SER A 91 -8.00 -12.35 19.98
N THR A 92 -8.66 -12.67 21.10
CA THR A 92 -10.00 -13.28 21.12
C THR A 92 -11.08 -12.31 20.68
N TYR A 93 -11.08 -11.07 21.19
CA TYR A 93 -11.99 -10.01 20.73
C TYR A 93 -11.80 -9.74 19.24
N ARG A 94 -10.54 -9.68 18.74
CA ARG A 94 -10.25 -9.56 17.31
C ARG A 94 -10.85 -10.69 16.48
N VAL A 95 -10.70 -11.94 16.90
CA VAL A 95 -11.28 -13.10 16.17
C VAL A 95 -12.82 -13.06 16.20
N LEU A 96 -13.42 -12.62 17.30
CA LEU A 96 -14.87 -12.47 17.42
C LEU A 96 -15.41 -11.36 16.50
N THR A 97 -14.75 -10.19 16.48
CA THR A 97 -15.09 -9.07 15.59
C THR A 97 -14.88 -9.43 14.13
N ILE A 98 -13.80 -10.15 13.80
CA ILE A 98 -13.56 -10.67 12.45
C ILE A 98 -14.64 -11.67 12.05
N LYS A 99 -15.01 -12.63 12.90
CA LYS A 99 -16.10 -13.58 12.61
C LYS A 99 -17.44 -12.88 12.43
N SER A 100 -17.76 -11.90 13.27
CA SER A 100 -19.01 -11.14 13.21
C SER A 100 -19.06 -10.20 11.99
N ALA A 101 -17.94 -9.55 11.64
CA ALA A 101 -17.83 -8.74 10.43
C ALA A 101 -17.87 -9.59 9.15
N ILE A 102 -17.21 -10.76 9.13
CA ILE A 102 -17.31 -11.73 8.03
C ILE A 102 -18.75 -12.24 7.89
N PHE A 103 -19.43 -12.54 9.00
CA PHE A 103 -20.82 -12.99 9.01
C PHE A 103 -21.79 -11.91 8.49
N CYS A 104 -21.63 -10.66 8.93
CA CYS A 104 -22.43 -9.54 8.45
C CYS A 104 -22.18 -9.17 6.98
N ILE A 105 -20.94 -9.27 6.49
CA ILE A 105 -20.58 -8.88 5.11
C ILE A 105 -20.91 -9.99 4.11
N LEU A 106 -20.69 -11.26 4.45
CA LEU A 106 -20.90 -12.36 3.50
C LEU A 106 -22.33 -12.92 3.50
N GLY A 107 -23.15 -12.63 4.51
CA GLY A 107 -24.55 -13.06 4.55
C GLY A 107 -24.77 -14.58 4.44
N VAL A 108 -23.77 -15.38 4.82
CA VAL A 108 -23.87 -16.84 4.70
C VAL A 108 -24.19 -17.45 6.07
N ALA A 109 -25.47 -17.74 6.28
CA ALA A 109 -25.89 -18.73 7.25
C ALA A 109 -25.55 -20.11 6.66
N ASP A 110 -24.74 -20.88 7.40
CA ASP A 110 -24.30 -22.24 7.10
C ASP A 110 -23.51 -22.49 5.80
N VAL A 111 -22.34 -23.13 5.95
CA VAL A 111 -21.76 -23.87 4.83
C VAL A 111 -21.21 -25.22 5.26
N THR A 112 -21.77 -26.25 4.62
CA THR A 112 -21.28 -27.62 4.54
C THR A 112 -19.88 -27.74 3.93
N THR A 113 -19.25 -28.88 4.22
CA THR A 113 -17.82 -29.21 4.11
C THR A 113 -17.22 -29.33 2.70
N GLU A 114 -18.01 -29.23 1.63
CA GLU A 114 -17.50 -29.47 0.26
C GLU A 114 -16.84 -28.25 -0.40
N THR A 115 -17.16 -27.03 0.02
CA THR A 115 -16.57 -25.80 -0.59
C THR A 115 -15.20 -25.41 -0.01
N MET A 116 -14.51 -26.30 0.70
CA MET A 116 -13.37 -25.94 1.56
C MET A 116 -12.06 -25.60 0.81
N GLN A 117 -11.83 -26.08 -0.41
CA GLN A 117 -10.56 -25.83 -1.12
C GLN A 117 -10.45 -24.42 -1.70
N ALA A 118 -11.53 -23.89 -2.32
CA ALA A 118 -11.60 -22.49 -2.78
C ALA A 118 -11.85 -21.47 -1.66
N LYS A 119 -12.14 -21.93 -0.43
CA LYS A 119 -12.38 -21.08 0.76
C LYS A 119 -11.14 -20.83 1.60
N GLY A 120 -10.15 -21.73 1.56
CA GLY A 120 -8.89 -21.55 2.29
C GLY A 120 -8.12 -20.29 1.86
N SER A 121 -8.01 -20.06 0.55
CA SER A 121 -7.32 -18.90 -0.03
C SER A 121 -8.04 -17.59 0.29
N ARG A 122 -9.37 -17.53 0.09
CA ARG A 122 -10.18 -16.33 0.39
C ARG A 122 -10.11 -15.93 1.86
N ARG A 123 -10.17 -16.90 2.78
CA ARG A 123 -10.02 -16.64 4.22
C ARG A 123 -8.62 -16.12 4.58
N ALA A 124 -7.58 -16.61 3.91
CA ALA A 124 -6.23 -16.11 4.10
C ALA A 124 -6.09 -14.65 3.62
N PHE A 125 -6.64 -14.32 2.45
CA PHE A 125 -6.64 -12.94 1.93
C PHE A 125 -7.41 -11.98 2.84
N TYR A 126 -8.55 -12.39 3.38
CA TYR A 126 -9.29 -11.57 4.34
C TYR A 126 -8.50 -11.35 5.64
N LYS A 127 -7.81 -12.38 6.15
CA LYS A 127 -6.95 -12.24 7.33
C LYS A 127 -5.83 -11.23 7.10
N GLU A 128 -5.22 -11.25 5.91
CA GLU A 128 -4.21 -10.27 5.51
C GLU A 128 -4.79 -8.86 5.38
N PHE A 129 -5.98 -8.72 4.78
CA PHE A 129 -6.70 -7.44 4.69
C PHE A 129 -6.94 -6.80 6.05
N VAL A 130 -7.47 -7.58 7.01
CA VAL A 130 -7.75 -7.06 8.36
C VAL A 130 -6.47 -6.53 9.01
N LYS A 131 -5.34 -7.23 8.86
CA LYS A 131 -4.05 -6.73 9.38
C LYS A 131 -3.65 -5.38 8.77
N VAL A 132 -3.89 -5.19 7.47
CA VAL A 132 -3.59 -3.93 6.78
C VAL A 132 -4.46 -2.81 7.33
N VAL A 133 -5.78 -3.02 7.41
CA VAL A 133 -6.72 -2.00 7.90
C VAL A 133 -6.44 -1.65 9.36
N GLU A 134 -6.10 -2.62 10.21
CA GLU A 134 -5.75 -2.37 11.60
C GLU A 134 -4.46 -1.56 11.74
N ALA A 135 -3.43 -1.87 10.95
CA ALA A 135 -2.13 -1.23 11.02
C ALA A 135 -2.07 0.14 10.31
N ALA A 136 -2.94 0.39 9.33
CA ALA A 136 -2.95 1.63 8.56
C ALA A 136 -3.67 2.78 9.27
N ASP A 137 -3.10 3.98 9.17
CA ASP A 137 -3.74 5.25 9.54
C ASP A 137 -4.60 5.78 8.38
N VAL A 138 -4.12 5.59 7.14
CA VAL A 138 -4.79 5.97 5.90
C VAL A 138 -4.94 4.72 5.02
N VAL A 139 -6.12 4.49 4.46
CA VAL A 139 -6.38 3.40 3.51
C VAL A 139 -6.64 4.00 2.13
N ILE A 140 -5.89 3.52 1.13
CA ILE A 140 -6.09 3.85 -0.28
C ILE A 140 -6.76 2.66 -0.96
N GLU A 141 -7.97 2.87 -1.47
CA GLU A 141 -8.65 1.92 -2.33
C GLU A 141 -8.34 2.22 -3.80
N VAL A 142 -7.69 1.27 -4.48
CA VAL A 142 -7.27 1.42 -5.87
C VAL A 142 -8.37 0.90 -6.80
N LEU A 143 -8.83 1.78 -7.69
CA LEU A 143 -9.86 1.55 -8.69
C LEU A 143 -9.25 1.53 -10.10
N ASP A 144 -9.89 0.82 -11.04
CA ASP A 144 -9.53 0.82 -12.47
C ASP A 144 -10.35 1.90 -13.20
N ALA A 145 -9.70 2.84 -13.90
CA ALA A 145 -10.34 3.97 -14.55
C ALA A 145 -11.33 3.59 -15.65
N ARG A 146 -11.21 2.38 -16.22
CA ARG A 146 -12.13 1.88 -17.26
C ARG A 146 -13.52 1.60 -16.72
N ASP A 147 -13.61 1.08 -15.51
CA ASP A 147 -14.89 0.82 -14.85
C ASP A 147 -14.77 0.97 -13.32
N PRO A 148 -14.77 2.22 -12.81
CA PRO A 148 -14.47 2.49 -11.41
C PRO A 148 -15.48 1.86 -10.46
N LEU A 149 -16.78 1.88 -10.80
CA LEU A 149 -17.83 1.32 -9.96
C LEU A 149 -17.75 -0.21 -9.83
N SER A 150 -17.40 -0.91 -10.91
CA SER A 150 -17.17 -2.36 -10.85
C SER A 150 -15.94 -2.74 -10.04
N SER A 151 -14.95 -1.84 -9.96
CA SER A 151 -13.72 -2.07 -9.18
C SER A 151 -13.80 -1.63 -7.71
N ARG A 152 -14.87 -0.88 -7.36
CA ARG A 152 -15.11 -0.32 -6.03
C ARG A 152 -15.82 -1.32 -5.13
N CYS A 153 -15.44 -1.36 -3.86
CA CYS A 153 -16.01 -2.29 -2.90
C CYS A 153 -16.60 -1.56 -1.68
N PRO A 154 -17.92 -1.29 -1.66
CA PRO A 154 -18.58 -0.64 -0.53
C PRO A 154 -18.38 -1.37 0.81
N ASP A 155 -18.19 -2.69 0.79
CA ASP A 155 -17.93 -3.48 1.99
C ASP A 155 -16.57 -3.17 2.61
N VAL A 156 -15.54 -2.92 1.79
CA VAL A 156 -14.23 -2.45 2.26
C VAL A 156 -14.38 -1.08 2.92
N GLU A 157 -15.12 -0.17 2.28
CA GLU A 157 -15.33 1.17 2.84
C GLU A 157 -16.04 1.13 4.19
N ARG A 158 -17.13 0.34 4.29
CA ARG A 158 -17.87 0.13 5.55
C ARG A 158 -16.97 -0.45 6.62
N PHE A 159 -16.17 -1.46 6.29
CA PHE A 159 -15.24 -2.07 7.22
C PHE A 159 -14.18 -1.09 7.73
N VAL A 160 -13.59 -0.27 6.85
CA VAL A 160 -12.59 0.75 7.23
C VAL A 160 -13.22 1.81 8.14
N ARG A 161 -14.43 2.30 7.82
CA ARG A 161 -15.17 3.27 8.64
C ARG A 161 -15.48 2.72 10.04
N GLN A 162 -15.86 1.45 10.13
CA GLN A 162 -16.14 0.77 11.40
C GLN A 162 -14.88 0.46 12.21
N ALA A 163 -13.74 0.21 11.56
CA ALA A 163 -12.48 -0.13 12.22
C ALA A 163 -11.86 1.04 13.01
N GLY A 164 -12.25 2.29 12.74
CA GLY A 164 -11.90 3.43 13.58
C GLY A 164 -12.26 4.78 12.96
N ALA A 165 -12.87 5.66 13.77
CA ALA A 165 -13.33 7.00 13.34
C ALA A 165 -12.20 7.93 12.85
N SER A 166 -10.96 7.68 13.27
CA SER A 166 -9.78 8.46 12.83
C SER A 166 -9.16 7.97 11.53
N LYS A 167 -9.54 6.78 11.04
CA LYS A 167 -8.98 6.22 9.80
C LYS A 167 -9.51 7.00 8.60
N LYS A 168 -8.61 7.38 7.71
CA LYS A 168 -8.95 8.12 6.48
C LYS A 168 -9.02 7.15 5.31
N LEU A 169 -10.00 7.34 4.43
CA LEU A 169 -10.18 6.55 3.21
C LEU A 169 -10.00 7.46 1.99
N ILE A 170 -9.18 7.03 1.05
CA ILE A 170 -8.88 7.74 -0.20
C ILE A 170 -9.12 6.77 -1.36
N LEU A 171 -9.83 7.22 -2.38
CA LEU A 171 -9.96 6.51 -3.65
C LEU A 171 -8.80 6.90 -4.57
N LEU A 172 -8.24 5.94 -5.27
CA LEU A 172 -7.20 6.15 -6.26
C LEU A 172 -7.64 5.57 -7.59
N LEU A 173 -7.88 6.45 -8.57
CA LEU A 173 -8.29 6.08 -9.91
C LEU A 173 -7.04 5.78 -10.75
N ASN A 174 -6.71 4.51 -10.91
CA ASN A 174 -5.50 4.05 -11.63
C ASN A 174 -5.80 3.72 -13.09
N LYS A 175 -4.74 3.64 -13.91
CA LYS A 175 -4.80 3.33 -15.37
C LYS A 175 -5.54 4.40 -16.18
N ILE A 176 -5.41 5.66 -15.78
CA ILE A 176 -6.02 6.80 -16.48
C ILE A 176 -5.55 6.96 -17.93
N ASP A 177 -4.45 6.28 -18.31
CA ASP A 177 -3.93 6.21 -19.67
C ASP A 177 -4.76 5.31 -20.60
N LEU A 178 -5.63 4.46 -20.07
CA LEU A 178 -6.51 3.58 -20.87
C LEU A 178 -7.86 4.21 -21.19
N VAL A 179 -8.13 5.42 -20.71
CA VAL A 179 -9.42 6.11 -20.91
C VAL A 179 -9.20 7.51 -21.47
N PRO A 180 -10.15 8.05 -22.25
CA PRO A 180 -10.10 9.44 -22.68
C PRO A 180 -10.04 10.38 -21.47
N ARG A 181 -9.41 11.54 -21.67
CA ARG A 181 -9.20 12.52 -20.61
C ARG A 181 -10.52 13.02 -20.02
N GLU A 182 -11.48 13.31 -20.88
CA GLU A 182 -12.79 13.85 -20.53
C GLU A 182 -13.57 12.86 -19.65
N VAL A 183 -13.38 11.57 -19.91
CA VAL A 183 -13.98 10.47 -19.14
C VAL A 183 -13.32 10.38 -17.77
N ALA A 184 -11.98 10.43 -17.69
CA ALA A 184 -11.26 10.44 -16.42
C ALA A 184 -11.65 11.65 -15.54
N GLU A 185 -11.76 12.85 -16.14
CA GLU A 185 -12.19 14.06 -15.44
C GLU A 185 -13.62 13.94 -14.91
N SER A 186 -14.53 13.41 -15.72
CA SER A 186 -15.93 13.17 -15.31
C SER A 186 -16.02 12.19 -14.13
N TRP A 187 -15.23 11.11 -14.15
CA TRP A 187 -15.15 10.16 -13.04
C TRP A 187 -14.54 10.76 -11.77
N LEU A 188 -13.48 11.58 -11.90
CA LEU A 188 -12.89 12.27 -10.74
C LEU A 188 -13.90 13.19 -10.08
N LYS A 189 -14.68 13.95 -10.86
CA LYS A 189 -15.74 14.81 -10.33
C LYS A 189 -16.79 13.98 -9.58
N TYR A 190 -17.30 12.93 -10.21
CA TYR A 190 -18.29 12.03 -9.61
C TYR A 190 -17.80 11.41 -8.29
N LEU A 191 -16.59 10.88 -8.25
CA LEU A 191 -16.07 10.19 -7.06
C LEU A 191 -15.71 11.16 -5.93
N ARG A 192 -15.22 12.38 -6.25
CA ARG A 192 -14.88 13.41 -5.26
C ARG A 192 -16.06 13.95 -4.47
N GLU A 193 -17.27 13.83 -5.00
CA GLU A 193 -18.50 14.14 -4.27
C GLU A 193 -18.75 13.17 -3.09
N GLU A 194 -18.18 11.96 -3.13
CA GLU A 194 -18.32 10.97 -2.06
C GLU A 194 -17.06 10.85 -1.20
N LEU A 195 -15.89 10.72 -1.84
CA LEU A 195 -14.62 10.45 -1.18
C LEU A 195 -13.45 11.18 -1.86
N PRO A 196 -12.46 11.63 -1.07
CA PRO A 196 -11.12 11.98 -1.55
C PRO A 196 -10.62 11.11 -2.70
N THR A 197 -10.52 11.66 -3.93
CA THR A 197 -10.11 10.86 -5.10
C THR A 197 -8.93 11.49 -5.85
N VAL A 198 -7.89 10.67 -6.09
CA VAL A 198 -6.67 11.03 -6.82
C VAL A 198 -6.56 10.21 -8.11
N ALA A 199 -6.26 10.88 -9.23
CA ALA A 199 -5.97 10.23 -10.51
C ALA A 199 -4.51 9.76 -10.55
N PHE A 200 -4.26 8.58 -11.11
CA PHE A 200 -2.92 8.00 -11.13
C PHE A 200 -2.63 7.22 -12.42
N LYS A 201 -1.42 7.41 -12.94
CA LYS A 201 -0.81 6.55 -13.96
C LYS A 201 0.45 5.93 -13.38
N CYS A 202 0.51 4.61 -13.29
CA CYS A 202 1.72 3.90 -12.88
C CYS A 202 2.80 4.03 -13.96
N SER A 203 4.08 4.12 -13.56
CA SER A 203 5.16 4.08 -14.54
C SER A 203 5.25 2.69 -15.16
N THR A 204 5.24 2.65 -16.49
CA THR A 204 5.42 1.42 -17.28
C THR A 204 6.89 1.12 -17.58
N GLN A 205 7.84 1.89 -17.01
CA GLN A 205 9.27 1.70 -17.24
C GLN A 205 9.69 0.29 -16.84
N ARG A 206 10.23 -0.45 -17.82
CA ARG A 206 10.86 -1.77 -17.63
C ARG A 206 12.26 -1.68 -16.99
N GLN A 207 12.76 -0.48 -16.74
CA GLN A 207 14.10 -0.28 -16.20
C GLN A 207 14.16 -0.62 -14.70
N ALA A 208 15.23 -1.33 -14.31
CA ALA A 208 15.47 -1.81 -12.95
C ALA A 208 16.05 -0.74 -12.01
N SER A 209 16.52 0.39 -12.56
CA SER A 209 17.09 1.51 -11.82
C SER A 209 16.66 2.84 -12.43
N ASN A 210 16.58 3.87 -11.58
CA ASN A 210 16.32 5.27 -11.93
C ASN A 210 14.97 5.53 -12.62
N LEU A 211 13.87 5.19 -11.95
CA LEU A 211 12.55 5.76 -12.28
C LEU A 211 12.61 7.29 -12.10
N GLY A 212 12.89 7.99 -13.19
CA GLY A 212 13.07 9.44 -13.19
C GLY A 212 11.76 10.16 -12.88
N GLN A 213 11.78 11.06 -11.90
CA GLN A 213 10.85 12.18 -11.85
C GLN A 213 11.64 13.43 -12.21
N ARG A 214 11.37 14.02 -13.37
CA ARG A 214 11.84 15.37 -13.66
C ARG A 214 10.88 16.34 -12.97
N ARG A 215 11.38 17.17 -12.04
CA ARG A 215 10.61 18.30 -11.51
C ARG A 215 10.31 19.24 -12.67
N LEU A 216 9.05 19.35 -13.09
CA LEU A 216 8.64 20.38 -14.02
C LEU A 216 8.24 21.63 -13.22
N PRO A 217 8.89 22.79 -13.42
CA PRO A 217 8.33 24.06 -12.97
C PRO A 217 7.02 24.31 -13.70
N ALA A 218 6.00 24.82 -12.99
CA ALA A 218 4.65 25.05 -13.51
C ALA A 218 4.55 25.95 -14.77
N ALA A 219 5.64 26.61 -15.18
CA ALA A 219 5.65 27.61 -16.25
C ALA A 219 6.35 27.17 -17.56
N ALA A 220 6.98 25.99 -17.63
CA ALA A 220 7.81 25.59 -18.78
C ALA A 220 7.15 24.56 -19.73
N SER A 221 5.82 24.43 -19.68
CA SER A 221 5.07 23.30 -20.24
C SER A 221 4.23 23.68 -21.47
N ALA A 222 4.79 24.44 -22.40
CA ALA A 222 4.09 24.82 -23.64
C ALA A 222 4.55 24.04 -24.88
N ASP A 223 5.75 23.45 -24.91
CA ASP A 223 6.32 22.98 -26.19
C ASP A 223 7.25 21.75 -26.10
N GLY A 224 6.94 20.75 -25.26
CA GLY A 224 7.82 19.60 -25.06
C GLY A 224 7.09 18.30 -24.78
N GLY A 225 6.95 17.46 -25.82
CA GLY A 225 6.29 16.15 -25.80
C GLY A 225 6.62 15.27 -24.59
N PHE A 226 5.59 14.76 -23.93
CA PHE A 226 5.71 13.81 -22.84
C PHE A 226 6.02 12.42 -23.39
N SER A 227 7.13 11.83 -22.96
CA SER A 227 7.42 10.41 -23.22
C SER A 227 6.41 9.55 -22.45
N GLY A 228 5.71 8.63 -23.13
CA GLY A 228 4.58 7.86 -22.59
C GLY A 228 4.86 6.95 -21.37
N SER A 229 6.07 7.01 -20.82
CA SER A 229 6.60 6.14 -19.79
C SER A 229 6.59 6.73 -18.36
N GLU A 230 6.19 7.99 -18.20
CA GLU A 230 6.23 8.71 -16.92
C GLU A 230 5.03 8.38 -16.01
N CYS A 231 5.26 8.46 -14.69
CA CYS A 231 4.22 8.29 -13.68
C CYS A 231 3.50 9.62 -13.42
N LEU A 232 2.17 9.61 -13.47
CA LEU A 232 1.32 10.77 -13.21
C LEU A 232 0.62 10.62 -11.86
N GLY A 233 0.52 11.70 -11.09
CA GLY A 233 -0.20 11.75 -9.82
C GLY A 233 0.59 11.32 -8.56
N ALA A 234 1.83 10.82 -8.73
CA ALA A 234 2.68 10.45 -7.59
C ALA A 234 3.03 11.61 -6.66
N GLU A 235 3.32 12.80 -7.20
CA GLU A 235 3.63 13.97 -6.39
C GLU A 235 2.39 14.45 -5.61
N SER A 236 1.24 14.54 -6.27
CA SER A 236 -0.04 14.92 -5.67
C SER A 236 -0.42 13.95 -4.54
N LEU A 237 -0.28 12.65 -4.75
CA LEU A 237 -0.56 11.65 -3.72
C LEU A 237 0.42 11.74 -2.54
N LEU A 238 1.73 11.90 -2.80
CA LEU A 238 2.73 12.04 -1.73
C LEU A 238 2.52 13.33 -0.93
N GLN A 239 2.18 14.43 -1.57
CA GLN A 239 1.84 15.68 -0.91
C GLN A 239 0.62 15.52 -0.02
N LEU A 240 -0.43 14.87 -0.54
CA LEU A 240 -1.64 14.59 0.23
C LEU A 240 -1.33 13.74 1.47
N LEU A 241 -0.57 12.65 1.31
CA LEU A 241 -0.16 11.79 2.42
C LEU A 241 0.70 12.55 3.44
N LYS A 242 1.60 13.43 3.01
CA LYS A 242 2.41 14.26 3.90
C LYS A 242 1.59 15.29 4.66
N ASN A 243 0.55 15.85 4.04
CA ASN A 243 -0.37 16.77 4.72
C ASN A 243 -1.13 16.04 5.83
N TYR A 244 -1.63 14.83 5.55
CA TYR A 244 -2.23 13.97 6.58
C TYR A 244 -1.26 13.64 7.72
N ALA A 245 0.01 13.38 7.40
CA ALA A 245 1.03 13.14 8.42
C ALA A 245 1.26 14.34 9.34
N ARG A 246 1.11 15.58 8.83
CA ARG A 246 1.26 16.80 9.62
C ARG A 246 0.01 17.12 10.46
N ALA A 247 -1.18 16.93 9.89
CA ALA A 247 -2.44 17.15 10.61
C ALA A 247 -2.64 16.15 11.77
N SER A 248 -2.06 14.96 11.63
CA SER A 248 -2.04 13.95 12.68
C SER A 248 -0.92 14.24 13.69
N ASP A 249 -1.09 15.29 14.49
CA ASP A 249 -0.11 15.91 15.43
C ASP A 249 0.53 14.98 16.49
N ILE A 250 0.26 13.67 16.42
CA ILE A 250 0.63 12.63 17.40
C ILE A 250 1.72 11.68 16.86
N LYS A 251 1.88 11.53 15.54
CA LYS A 251 2.79 10.53 14.96
C LYS A 251 3.80 11.15 13.99
N THR A 252 5.08 10.86 14.21
CA THR A 252 6.19 11.25 13.32
C THR A 252 6.17 10.53 11.96
N ALA A 253 5.42 9.43 11.85
CA ALA A 253 5.23 8.67 10.62
C ALA A 253 3.81 8.09 10.53
N ILE A 254 3.24 8.09 9.32
CA ILE A 254 1.96 7.48 9.00
C ILE A 254 2.15 6.14 8.28
N SER A 255 1.25 5.21 8.56
CA SER A 255 1.13 3.95 7.83
C SER A 255 -0.03 4.01 6.85
N VAL A 256 0.20 3.67 5.59
CA VAL A 256 -0.77 3.75 4.50
C VAL A 256 -1.04 2.37 3.94
N GLY A 257 -2.27 1.88 4.03
CA GLY A 257 -2.68 0.60 3.46
C GLY A 257 -3.16 0.76 2.03
N VAL A 258 -2.65 -0.05 1.09
CA VAL A 258 -3.13 -0.08 -0.30
C VAL A 258 -4.00 -1.31 -0.49
N VAL A 259 -5.29 -1.11 -0.79
CA VAL A 259 -6.30 -2.18 -0.94
C VAL A 259 -7.03 -2.06 -2.27
N GLY A 260 -7.72 -3.11 -2.71
CA GLY A 260 -8.50 -3.15 -3.95
C GLY A 260 -8.49 -4.53 -4.62
N LEU A 261 -9.24 -4.65 -5.72
CA LEU A 261 -9.35 -5.89 -6.48
C LEU A 261 -7.99 -6.39 -7.00
N PRO A 262 -7.83 -7.68 -7.36
CA PRO A 262 -6.69 -8.15 -8.13
C PRO A 262 -6.47 -7.33 -9.41
N ASN A 263 -5.22 -7.20 -9.87
CA ASN A 263 -4.88 -6.58 -11.16
C ASN A 263 -5.30 -5.12 -11.44
N VAL A 264 -5.85 -4.39 -10.46
CA VAL A 264 -6.09 -2.93 -10.56
C VAL A 264 -4.79 -2.11 -10.56
N GLY A 265 -3.65 -2.72 -10.20
CA GLY A 265 -2.34 -2.07 -10.23
C GLY A 265 -1.76 -1.67 -8.87
N LYS A 266 -2.20 -2.26 -7.76
CA LYS A 266 -1.71 -1.98 -6.38
C LYS A 266 -0.18 -2.07 -6.25
N SER A 267 0.43 -3.19 -6.63
CA SER A 267 1.89 -3.35 -6.52
C SER A 267 2.65 -2.45 -7.51
N SER A 268 2.04 -2.11 -8.66
CA SER A 268 2.60 -1.14 -9.62
C SER A 268 2.57 0.29 -9.09
N LEU A 269 1.52 0.66 -8.35
CA LEU A 269 1.41 1.94 -7.64
C LEU A 269 2.55 2.07 -6.62
N ILE A 270 2.78 1.04 -5.82
CA ILE A 270 3.84 1.02 -4.79
C ILE A 270 5.22 1.19 -5.42
N ASN A 271 5.50 0.45 -6.50
CA ASN A 271 6.77 0.56 -7.22
C ASN A 271 6.96 1.97 -7.82
N SER A 272 5.88 2.56 -8.35
CA SER A 272 5.89 3.91 -8.91
C SER A 272 6.18 4.96 -7.83
N LEU A 273 5.53 4.85 -6.66
CA LEU A 273 5.76 5.74 -5.53
C LEU A 273 7.16 5.58 -4.92
N LYS A 274 7.67 4.35 -4.84
CA LYS A 274 8.99 4.07 -4.29
C LYS A 274 10.12 4.43 -5.26
N ARG A 275 9.83 4.54 -6.55
CA ARG A 275 10.82 4.67 -7.63
C ARG A 275 11.81 3.50 -7.69
N ALA A 276 11.37 2.32 -7.28
CA ALA A 276 12.12 1.08 -7.38
C ALA A 276 11.16 -0.12 -7.46
N ARG A 277 11.60 -1.22 -8.08
CA ARG A 277 10.86 -2.49 -8.09
C ARG A 277 11.03 -3.21 -6.77
N VAL A 278 10.12 -2.96 -5.83
CA VAL A 278 10.11 -3.60 -4.51
C VAL A 278 9.06 -4.71 -4.44
N ALA A 279 7.89 -4.50 -5.03
CA ALA A 279 6.82 -5.49 -5.12
C ALA A 279 6.84 -6.19 -6.48
N GLN A 280 6.56 -7.49 -6.50
CA GLN A 280 6.38 -8.24 -7.74
C GLN A 280 5.09 -7.79 -8.44
N THR A 281 5.15 -7.53 -9.74
CA THR A 281 4.02 -7.11 -10.55
C THR A 281 3.80 -8.08 -11.71
N GLY A 282 2.54 -8.28 -12.08
CA GLY A 282 2.14 -9.09 -13.23
C GLY A 282 0.63 -8.96 -13.46
N ASN A 283 0.18 -9.35 -14.65
CA ASN A 283 -1.24 -9.29 -15.05
C ASN A 283 -2.03 -10.52 -14.58
N THR A 284 -1.38 -11.43 -13.85
CA THR A 284 -1.99 -12.65 -13.32
C THR A 284 -2.41 -12.43 -11.86
N PRO A 285 -3.65 -12.75 -11.46
CA PRO A 285 -4.07 -12.68 -10.06
C PRO A 285 -3.21 -13.57 -9.15
N GLY A 286 -3.01 -13.11 -7.90
CA GLY A 286 -2.36 -13.89 -6.84
C GLY A 286 -0.83 -13.78 -6.78
N VAL A 287 -0.22 -12.80 -7.45
CA VAL A 287 1.22 -12.48 -7.32
C VAL A 287 1.55 -12.07 -5.88
N THR A 288 0.80 -11.12 -5.32
CA THR A 288 0.95 -10.69 -3.92
C THR A 288 0.17 -11.61 -3.00
N LYS A 289 0.87 -12.44 -2.21
CA LYS A 289 0.25 -13.44 -1.32
C LYS A 289 0.19 -13.02 0.15
N SER A 290 1.09 -12.16 0.59
CA SER A 290 1.22 -11.71 1.98
C SER A 290 1.42 -10.21 2.04
N VAL A 291 1.02 -9.61 3.15
CA VAL A 291 1.22 -8.18 3.37
C VAL A 291 2.72 -7.85 3.43
N GLN A 292 3.12 -6.79 2.74
CA GLN A 292 4.52 -6.32 2.72
C GLN A 292 4.59 -4.85 3.12
N GLN A 293 5.59 -4.49 3.93
CA GLN A 293 5.80 -3.13 4.37
C GLN A 293 6.91 -2.47 3.54
N VAL A 294 6.58 -1.36 2.88
CA VAL A 294 7.50 -0.60 2.02
C VAL A 294 7.65 0.81 2.56
N HIS A 295 8.85 1.14 3.05
CA HIS A 295 9.16 2.46 3.55
C HIS A 295 9.46 3.40 2.37
N LEU A 296 8.63 4.42 2.15
CA LEU A 296 8.88 5.42 1.10
C LEU A 296 9.91 6.44 1.58
N ASP A 297 9.64 7.06 2.72
CA ASP A 297 10.49 8.02 3.42
C ASP A 297 10.38 7.83 4.94
N LYS A 298 10.91 8.78 5.72
CA LYS A 298 10.85 8.72 7.20
C LYS A 298 9.45 8.93 7.77
N THR A 299 8.54 9.50 6.97
CA THR A 299 7.21 9.94 7.40
C THR A 299 6.10 9.06 6.85
N VAL A 300 6.32 8.30 5.78
CA VAL A 300 5.30 7.51 5.09
C VAL A 300 5.78 6.09 4.85
N THR A 301 5.01 5.14 5.37
CA THR A 301 5.21 3.71 5.15
C THR A 301 4.00 3.10 4.47
N LEU A 302 4.18 2.41 3.34
CA LEU A 302 3.10 1.72 2.63
C LEU A 302 2.99 0.26 3.09
N LEU A 303 1.76 -0.25 3.11
CA LEU A 303 1.43 -1.66 3.33
C LEU A 303 0.78 -2.20 2.04
N ASP A 304 1.48 -3.08 1.32
CA ASP A 304 0.94 -3.77 0.15
C ASP A 304 0.03 -4.91 0.61
N SER A 305 -1.25 -4.90 0.23
CA SER A 305 -2.17 -5.99 0.52
C SER A 305 -2.32 -6.92 -0.69
N PRO A 306 -2.59 -8.22 -0.47
CA PRO A 306 -3.09 -9.06 -1.55
C PRO A 306 -4.39 -8.46 -2.14
N GLY A 307 -4.67 -8.78 -3.40
CA GLY A 307 -5.95 -8.41 -4.02
C GLY A 307 -7.11 -9.17 -3.38
N ILE A 308 -8.15 -8.47 -2.98
CA ILE A 308 -9.29 -9.08 -2.29
C ILE A 308 -10.46 -9.08 -3.26
N VAL A 309 -11.10 -10.23 -3.42
CA VAL A 309 -12.35 -10.37 -4.16
C VAL A 309 -13.43 -10.61 -3.13
N PHE A 310 -14.26 -9.60 -2.89
CA PHE A 310 -15.52 -9.79 -2.16
C PHE A 310 -16.52 -10.43 -3.12
N SER A 311 -17.41 -11.27 -2.61
CA SER A 311 -18.45 -11.92 -3.41
C SER A 311 -19.49 -10.88 -3.85
N SER A 312 -19.15 -10.02 -4.81
CA SER A 312 -20.13 -9.22 -5.53
C SER A 312 -20.85 -10.19 -6.47
N GLY A 313 -22.18 -10.28 -6.37
CA GLY A 313 -23.05 -11.29 -7.00
C GLY A 313 -23.10 -11.36 -8.54
N GLY A 314 -21.98 -11.21 -9.23
CA GLY A 314 -21.83 -11.53 -10.65
C GLY A 314 -20.97 -12.79 -10.79
N GLY A 315 -21.46 -13.78 -11.54
CA GLY A 315 -20.79 -15.07 -11.76
C GLY A 315 -19.38 -14.97 -12.36
N ASP A 316 -18.80 -16.12 -12.71
CA ASP A 316 -17.38 -16.22 -13.07
C ASP A 316 -16.98 -15.36 -14.28
N ALA A 317 -17.90 -15.13 -15.22
CA ALA A 317 -17.68 -14.21 -16.35
C ALA A 317 -17.46 -12.76 -15.88
N ALA A 318 -18.27 -12.26 -14.94
CA ALA A 318 -18.10 -10.91 -14.41
C ALA A 318 -16.81 -10.78 -13.58
N ALA A 319 -16.42 -11.85 -12.88
CA ALA A 319 -15.14 -11.89 -12.16
C ALA A 319 -13.94 -11.92 -13.13
N ALA A 320 -14.07 -12.62 -14.27
CA ALA A 320 -13.06 -12.63 -15.33
C ALA A 320 -12.85 -11.24 -15.93
N LEU A 321 -13.94 -10.52 -16.22
CA LEU A 321 -13.90 -9.17 -16.80
C LEU A 321 -13.29 -8.12 -15.86
N ARG A 322 -13.41 -8.33 -14.55
CA ARG A 322 -12.75 -7.53 -13.50
C ARG A 322 -11.28 -7.93 -13.28
N ASN A 323 -10.74 -8.82 -14.10
CA ASN A 323 -9.38 -9.37 -14.00
C ASN A 323 -9.11 -10.06 -12.65
N CYS A 324 -10.13 -10.63 -12.01
CA CYS A 324 -10.02 -11.29 -10.70
C CYS A 324 -9.57 -12.75 -10.78
N LEU A 325 -9.82 -13.41 -11.92
CA LEU A 325 -9.48 -14.81 -12.17
C LEU A 325 -8.38 -14.92 -13.23
N LYS A 326 -7.59 -15.99 -13.13
CA LYS A 326 -6.63 -16.35 -14.18
C LYS A 326 -7.41 -16.83 -15.41
N VAL A 327 -7.06 -16.34 -16.59
CA VAL A 327 -7.74 -16.71 -17.86
C VAL A 327 -7.61 -18.21 -18.12
N GLU A 328 -6.52 -18.82 -17.66
CA GLU A 328 -6.25 -20.26 -17.80
C GLU A 328 -7.12 -21.13 -16.88
N GLN A 329 -7.65 -20.56 -15.79
CA GLN A 329 -8.50 -21.26 -14.81
C GLN A 329 -9.99 -21.08 -15.09
N LEU A 330 -10.35 -20.34 -16.14
CA LEU A 330 -11.74 -20.09 -16.46
C LEU A 330 -12.35 -21.32 -17.13
N GLU A 331 -13.48 -21.79 -16.59
CA GLU A 331 -14.23 -22.93 -17.13
C GLU A 331 -14.83 -22.61 -18.51
N ASP A 332 -15.38 -21.40 -18.66
CA ASP A 332 -15.97 -20.94 -19.93
C ASP A 332 -15.36 -19.58 -20.39
N PRO A 333 -14.23 -19.60 -21.12
CA PRO A 333 -13.64 -18.41 -21.72
C PRO A 333 -14.49 -17.81 -22.84
N VAL A 334 -15.36 -18.59 -23.49
CA VAL A 334 -16.17 -18.12 -24.60
C VAL A 334 -17.27 -17.20 -24.07
N ALA A 335 -17.98 -17.57 -23.00
CA ALA A 335 -18.99 -16.70 -22.39
C ALA A 335 -18.40 -15.37 -21.91
N ALA A 336 -17.22 -15.40 -21.27
CA ALA A 336 -16.55 -14.19 -20.83
C ALA A 336 -16.10 -13.30 -22.01
N ALA A 337 -15.55 -13.89 -23.07
CA ALA A 337 -15.18 -13.16 -24.28
C ALA A 337 -16.42 -12.60 -25.01
N SER A 338 -17.54 -13.31 -25.03
CA SER A 338 -18.80 -12.83 -25.61
C SER A 338 -19.33 -11.57 -24.91
N GLU A 339 -19.19 -11.49 -23.59
CA GLU A 339 -19.54 -10.29 -22.85
C GLU A 339 -18.58 -9.12 -23.12
N VAL A 340 -17.30 -9.37 -23.45
CA VAL A 340 -16.40 -8.34 -23.98
C VAL A 340 -16.91 -7.83 -25.33
N VAL A 341 -17.28 -8.73 -26.25
CA VAL A 341 -17.82 -8.34 -27.56
C VAL A 341 -19.06 -7.48 -27.41
N ARG A 342 -19.96 -7.83 -26.47
CA ARG A 342 -21.19 -7.07 -26.21
C ARG A 342 -20.96 -5.66 -25.64
N ARG A 343 -19.80 -5.43 -25.04
CA ARG A 343 -19.40 -4.15 -24.41
C ARG A 343 -18.62 -3.23 -25.35
N CYS A 344 -18.09 -3.76 -26.44
CA CYS A 344 -17.22 -3.05 -27.35
C CYS A 344 -17.91 -2.79 -28.68
N GLU A 345 -17.55 -1.67 -29.31
CA GLU A 345 -17.98 -1.36 -30.66
C GLU A 345 -17.40 -2.39 -31.66
N ALA A 346 -18.25 -2.94 -32.54
CA ALA A 346 -17.85 -4.01 -33.47
C ALA A 346 -16.69 -3.58 -34.39
N TRP A 347 -16.73 -2.34 -34.90
CA TRP A 347 -15.68 -1.78 -35.76
C TRP A 347 -14.31 -1.76 -35.08
N GLN A 348 -14.27 -1.52 -33.76
CA GLN A 348 -13.03 -1.48 -33.00
C GLN A 348 -12.36 -2.85 -32.97
N LEU A 349 -13.17 -3.91 -32.76
CA LEU A 349 -12.70 -5.29 -32.75
C LEU A 349 -12.25 -5.75 -34.14
N MET A 350 -13.01 -5.38 -35.18
CA MET A 350 -12.64 -5.64 -36.58
C MET A 350 -11.28 -5.02 -36.93
N ALA A 351 -11.06 -3.76 -36.56
CA ALA A 351 -9.81 -3.05 -36.81
C ALA A 351 -8.63 -3.65 -36.01
N LEU A 352 -8.84 -3.97 -34.73
CA LEU A 352 -7.80 -4.52 -33.85
C LEU A 352 -7.33 -5.90 -34.33
N TYR A 353 -8.27 -6.79 -34.65
CA TYR A 353 -7.96 -8.16 -35.05
C TYR A 353 -7.75 -8.35 -36.55
N LYS A 354 -8.03 -7.31 -37.37
CA LYS A 354 -7.96 -7.34 -38.83
C LYS A 354 -8.86 -8.44 -39.42
N VAL A 355 -10.09 -8.50 -38.91
CA VAL A 355 -11.11 -9.47 -39.29
C VAL A 355 -12.28 -8.79 -39.99
N PRO A 356 -12.99 -9.49 -40.89
CA PRO A 356 -14.16 -8.93 -41.57
C PRO A 356 -15.33 -8.71 -40.58
N ALA A 357 -16.44 -8.22 -41.09
CA ALA A 357 -17.66 -8.09 -40.31
C ALA A 357 -18.09 -9.47 -39.75
N PHE A 358 -18.67 -9.45 -38.55
CA PHE A 358 -19.13 -10.63 -37.84
C PHE A 358 -20.52 -10.37 -37.28
N GLU A 359 -21.34 -11.42 -37.25
CA GLU A 359 -22.73 -11.35 -36.76
C GLU A 359 -22.85 -11.82 -35.31
N SER A 360 -21.99 -12.76 -34.90
CA SER A 360 -22.00 -13.34 -33.56
C SER A 360 -20.61 -13.27 -32.90
N PRO A 361 -20.54 -13.22 -31.55
CA PRO A 361 -19.26 -13.30 -30.84
C PRO A 361 -18.46 -14.55 -31.19
N GLU A 362 -19.14 -15.69 -31.38
CA GLU A 362 -18.50 -16.94 -31.78
C GLU A 362 -17.90 -16.85 -33.18
N ALA A 363 -18.59 -16.24 -34.13
CA ALA A 363 -18.07 -16.01 -35.48
C ALA A 363 -16.82 -15.13 -35.45
N LEU A 364 -16.81 -14.07 -34.63
CA LEU A 364 -15.62 -13.24 -34.41
C LEU A 364 -14.46 -14.10 -33.88
N MET A 365 -14.68 -14.93 -32.86
CA MET A 365 -13.64 -15.77 -32.27
C MET A 365 -13.11 -16.81 -33.28
N GLN A 366 -13.97 -17.37 -34.13
CA GLN A 366 -13.54 -18.25 -35.23
C GLN A 366 -12.67 -17.50 -36.25
N GLN A 367 -13.05 -16.29 -36.63
CA GLN A 367 -12.26 -15.44 -37.54
C GLN A 367 -10.90 -15.07 -36.93
N ILE A 368 -10.86 -14.72 -35.63
CA ILE A 368 -9.62 -14.46 -34.89
C ILE A 368 -8.75 -15.72 -34.86
N ALA A 369 -9.33 -16.89 -34.58
CA ALA A 369 -8.63 -18.16 -34.55
C ALA A 369 -7.96 -18.45 -35.90
N ASN A 370 -8.69 -18.27 -37.01
CA ASN A 370 -8.15 -18.42 -38.36
C ASN A 370 -7.04 -17.42 -38.67
N ALA A 371 -7.27 -16.13 -38.41
CA ALA A 371 -6.30 -15.07 -38.67
C ALA A 371 -4.99 -15.24 -37.87
N ARG A 372 -5.05 -15.89 -36.71
CA ARG A 372 -3.91 -16.13 -35.81
C ARG A 372 -3.35 -17.56 -35.87
N GLY A 373 -3.86 -18.40 -36.77
CA GLY A 373 -3.42 -19.80 -36.93
C GLY A 373 -3.68 -20.67 -35.70
N LYS A 374 -4.72 -20.37 -34.91
CA LYS A 374 -5.15 -21.19 -33.77
C LYS A 374 -6.14 -22.25 -34.27
N LEU A 375 -5.61 -23.38 -34.71
CA LEU A 375 -6.38 -24.50 -35.23
C LEU A 375 -6.28 -25.71 -34.31
N ARG A 376 -7.39 -26.43 -34.12
CA ARG A 376 -7.44 -27.74 -33.46
C ARG A 376 -7.02 -28.84 -34.43
N LYS A 377 -6.88 -30.06 -33.91
CA LYS A 377 -6.70 -31.26 -34.74
C LYS A 377 -7.83 -31.35 -35.77
N GLY A 378 -7.48 -31.57 -37.04
CA GLY A 378 -8.44 -31.56 -38.16
C GLY A 378 -8.63 -30.22 -38.84
N GLY A 379 -7.84 -29.19 -38.51
CA GLY A 379 -7.86 -27.89 -39.21
C GLY A 379 -9.04 -26.99 -38.84
N LEU A 380 -9.81 -27.35 -37.81
CA LEU A 380 -10.94 -26.55 -37.32
C LEU A 380 -10.45 -25.37 -36.45
N PRO A 381 -11.07 -24.17 -36.53
CA PRO A 381 -10.68 -23.03 -35.71
C PRO A 381 -10.87 -23.28 -34.21
N ASP A 382 -9.87 -22.94 -33.39
CA ASP A 382 -9.94 -23.06 -31.94
C ASP A 382 -10.55 -21.80 -31.29
N VAL A 383 -11.87 -21.80 -31.17
CA VAL A 383 -12.67 -20.72 -30.57
C VAL A 383 -12.23 -20.42 -29.14
N GLU A 384 -11.94 -21.46 -28.36
CA GLU A 384 -11.58 -21.32 -26.95
C GLU A 384 -10.18 -20.69 -26.77
N ALA A 385 -9.23 -21.06 -27.62
CA ALA A 385 -7.91 -20.43 -27.65
C ALA A 385 -7.98 -18.95 -28.10
N ALA A 386 -8.84 -18.65 -29.07
CA ALA A 386 -9.11 -17.27 -29.49
C ALA A 386 -9.79 -16.46 -28.38
N ALA A 387 -10.76 -17.04 -27.67
CA ALA A 387 -11.43 -16.41 -26.53
C ALA A 387 -10.43 -16.05 -25.42
N ARG A 388 -9.53 -16.98 -25.05
CA ARG A 388 -8.46 -16.70 -24.08
C ARG A 388 -7.53 -15.59 -24.55
N MET A 389 -7.14 -15.59 -25.83
CA MET A 389 -6.32 -14.52 -26.40
C MET A 389 -7.01 -13.16 -26.29
N MET A 390 -8.29 -13.09 -26.63
CA MET A 390 -9.11 -11.88 -26.53
C MET A 390 -9.23 -11.39 -25.07
N LEU A 391 -9.40 -12.30 -24.12
CA LEU A 391 -9.41 -11.95 -22.69
C LEU A 391 -8.04 -11.45 -22.20
N HIS A 392 -6.93 -11.95 -22.72
CA HIS A 392 -5.61 -11.38 -22.44
C HIS A 392 -5.47 -9.96 -23.01
N ASP A 393 -5.91 -9.73 -24.25
CA ASP A 393 -5.89 -8.41 -24.88
C ASP A 393 -6.80 -7.40 -24.14
N TRP A 394 -7.93 -7.86 -23.58
CA TRP A 394 -8.77 -7.10 -22.65
C TRP A 394 -8.03 -6.74 -21.35
N ASN A 395 -7.33 -7.71 -20.74
CA ASN A 395 -6.62 -7.51 -19.49
C ASN A 395 -5.42 -6.55 -19.65
N ASP A 396 -4.75 -6.61 -20.80
CA ASP A 396 -3.62 -5.76 -21.17
C ASP A 396 -4.05 -4.34 -21.59
N GLY A 397 -5.34 -4.10 -21.80
CA GLY A 397 -5.89 -2.80 -22.21
C GLY A 397 -5.68 -2.50 -23.70
N ARG A 398 -5.48 -3.53 -24.54
CA ARG A 398 -5.43 -3.37 -26.01
C ARG A 398 -6.81 -3.14 -26.60
N ILE A 399 -7.82 -3.80 -26.02
CA ILE A 399 -9.22 -3.52 -26.29
C ILE A 399 -9.60 -2.29 -25.46
N SER A 400 -9.96 -1.21 -26.15
CA SER A 400 -10.35 0.05 -25.51
C SER A 400 -11.80 -0.04 -25.04
N TYR A 401 -12.00 0.15 -23.75
CA TYR A 401 -13.31 0.14 -23.11
C TYR A 401 -13.30 1.06 -21.90
N TYR A 402 -14.38 1.81 -21.73
CA TYR A 402 -14.63 2.63 -20.57
C TYR A 402 -16.12 2.81 -20.32
N THR A 403 -16.50 3.04 -19.07
CA THR A 403 -17.84 3.44 -18.68
C THR A 403 -17.90 4.95 -18.44
N LEU A 404 -19.11 5.53 -18.50
CA LEU A 404 -19.35 6.92 -18.10
C LEU A 404 -19.97 6.96 -16.70
N PRO A 405 -19.69 7.99 -15.89
CA PRO A 405 -20.31 8.13 -14.59
C PRO A 405 -21.84 8.23 -14.74
N PRO A 406 -22.62 7.51 -13.91
CA PRO A 406 -24.07 7.60 -13.96
C PRO A 406 -24.52 9.00 -13.53
N LYS A 407 -25.62 9.49 -14.12
CA LYS A 407 -26.26 10.71 -13.64
C LYS A 407 -26.84 10.45 -12.25
N ARG A 408 -26.41 11.21 -11.24
CA ARG A 408 -27.05 11.15 -9.91
C ARG A 408 -28.41 11.85 -10.00
N THR A 409 -29.47 11.16 -9.59
CA THR A 409 -30.74 11.80 -9.27
C THR A 409 -30.62 12.42 -7.87
N ASP A 410 -31.20 13.60 -7.64
CA ASP A 410 -31.05 14.42 -6.42
C ASP A 410 -31.55 13.78 -5.09
N HIS A 411 -31.70 12.46 -5.03
CA HIS A 411 -32.15 11.77 -3.83
C HIS A 411 -30.98 11.44 -2.88
N GLY A 412 -30.63 12.43 -2.06
CA GLY A 412 -30.26 12.25 -0.66
C GLY A 412 -29.04 11.36 -0.37
N HIS A 413 -27.83 11.81 -0.72
CA HIS A 413 -26.63 11.23 -0.13
C HIS A 413 -26.35 11.84 1.25
N ALA A 414 -26.55 11.05 2.30
CA ALA A 414 -26.16 11.35 3.69
C ALA A 414 -24.64 11.50 3.93
N SER A 415 -23.83 11.69 2.88
CA SER A 415 -22.36 11.72 2.90
C SER A 415 -21.77 13.11 2.66
N ALA A 416 -22.56 14.11 2.25
CA ALA A 416 -22.07 15.48 2.01
C ALA A 416 -21.44 16.11 3.27
N ALA A 417 -21.94 15.75 4.46
CA ALA A 417 -21.40 16.21 5.74
C ALA A 417 -19.98 15.70 6.03
N VAL A 418 -19.61 14.52 5.50
CA VAL A 418 -18.26 13.96 5.66
C VAL A 418 -17.26 14.73 4.80
N VAL A 419 -17.66 15.19 3.62
CA VAL A 419 -16.79 15.97 2.73
C VAL A 419 -16.48 17.35 3.31
N GLY A 420 -17.43 17.98 4.01
CA GLY A 420 -17.25 19.29 4.66
C GLY A 420 -16.12 19.31 5.71
N GLY A 421 -16.07 18.31 6.59
CA GLY A 421 -15.01 18.19 7.60
C GLY A 421 -13.66 17.74 7.03
N PHE A 422 -13.64 17.13 5.85
CA PHE A 422 -12.41 16.82 5.13
C PHE A 422 -11.90 18.00 4.31
N SER A 423 -12.77 18.89 3.80
CA SER A 423 -12.41 20.01 2.92
C SER A 423 -11.36 20.97 3.52
N THR A 424 -11.36 21.16 4.84
CA THR A 424 -10.36 21.98 5.55
C THR A 424 -8.97 21.33 5.58
N ASP A 425 -8.90 19.99 5.62
CA ASP A 425 -7.65 19.22 5.52
C ASP A 425 -7.25 18.94 4.06
N PHE A 426 -8.16 19.20 3.13
CA PHE A 426 -8.13 18.72 1.75
C PHE A 426 -8.21 19.90 0.79
N ASN A 427 -7.13 20.70 0.73
CA ASN A 427 -6.98 21.72 -0.30
C ASN A 427 -6.58 21.05 -1.64
N VAL A 428 -7.51 20.30 -2.24
CA VAL A 428 -7.34 19.75 -3.60
C VAL A 428 -7.56 20.83 -4.66
N ASP A 429 -8.16 21.96 -4.30
CA ASP A 429 -8.28 23.13 -5.19
C ASP A 429 -6.93 23.85 -5.39
N GLU A 430 -5.99 23.76 -4.43
CA GLU A 430 -4.58 24.10 -4.67
C GLU A 430 -3.86 23.08 -5.57
N VAL A 431 -4.38 21.85 -5.67
CA VAL A 431 -4.01 20.87 -6.71
C VAL A 431 -4.81 21.17 -7.99
N ARG A 432 -4.96 22.46 -8.30
CA ARG A 432 -5.42 22.96 -9.60
C ARG A 432 -4.52 22.38 -10.68
N LEU A 433 -5.09 21.46 -11.46
CA LEU A 433 -5.20 21.38 -12.93
C LEU A 433 -4.09 21.94 -13.86
N CYS A 434 -2.98 22.48 -13.36
CA CYS A 434 -2.02 23.26 -14.13
C CYS A 434 -0.75 22.46 -14.51
N LEU A 435 -0.57 21.25 -13.97
CA LEU A 435 0.65 20.44 -14.19
C LEU A 435 0.41 19.07 -14.83
N LEU A 436 -0.84 18.60 -14.98
CA LEU A 436 -1.13 17.26 -15.49
C LEU A 436 -1.62 17.22 -16.94
N LEU A 437 -1.89 18.36 -17.58
CA LEU A 437 -2.96 18.41 -18.59
C LEU A 437 -2.67 19.22 -19.86
N THR A 438 -1.41 19.44 -20.24
CA THR A 438 -1.10 20.03 -21.57
C THR A 438 -0.67 19.03 -22.65
N HIS A 439 -0.51 17.72 -22.38
CA HIS A 439 0.29 16.86 -23.29
C HIS A 439 -0.20 15.42 -23.53
N LEU A 440 -1.48 15.10 -23.34
CA LEU A 440 -2.05 13.86 -23.90
C LEU A 440 -2.70 14.22 -25.24
N MET A 441 -2.08 13.81 -26.35
CA MET A 441 -2.65 14.00 -27.68
C MET A 441 -4.03 13.32 -27.78
N PRO A 442 -5.01 13.95 -28.44
CA PRO A 442 -6.25 13.27 -28.77
C PRO A 442 -5.91 12.08 -29.67
N LEU A 443 -6.42 10.90 -29.30
CA LEU A 443 -6.52 9.77 -30.23
C LEU A 443 -7.37 10.27 -31.41
N ARG A 444 -6.70 10.66 -32.50
CA ARG A 444 -7.37 11.03 -33.75
C ARG A 444 -8.05 9.77 -34.27
N CYS A 445 -9.39 9.74 -34.23
CA CYS A 445 -10.15 8.98 -35.20
C CYS A 445 -9.79 9.54 -36.58
N GLY A 446 -8.98 8.78 -37.33
CA GLY A 446 -8.81 9.00 -38.75
C GLY A 446 -10.08 8.53 -39.46
N TYR A 447 -10.64 9.40 -40.29
CA TYR A 447 -11.71 9.13 -41.23
C TYR A 447 -11.42 7.93 -42.14
#